data_AF-A0A956RJX2-F1
#
_entry.id   AF-A0A956RJX2-F1
#
_cell.length_a   1.000
_cell.length_b   1.000
_cell.length_c   1.000
_cell.angle_alpha   90.00
_cell.angle_beta   90.00
_cell.angle_gamma   90.00
#
_symmetry.space_group_name_H-M   'P 1'
#
loop_
_entity.id
_entity.type
_entity.pdbx_description
1 polymer ?
#
loop_
_entity_poly.entity_id
_entity_poly.type
_entity_poly.pdbx_seq_one_letter_code
_entity_poly.pdbx_strand_id
1 'polypeptide(L)' 'MGVVFAAYDEELDRRIALKILSLPKEHAVHGRVRMQREAQALAKLSHPNVVQIY' A
#
# COMPACT_ATOMS: atom_id res chain seq x y z
N MET A 1 -5.33 0.40 -12.04
CA MET A 1 -3.96 0.84 -11.67
C MET A 1 -4.10 1.79 -10.48
N GLY A 2 -3.20 1.73 -9.50
CA GLY A 2 -3.27 2.59 -8.32
C GLY A 2 -2.44 3.86 -8.48
N VAL A 3 -2.74 4.88 -7.68
CA VAL A 3 -1.96 6.12 -7.57
C VAL A 3 -1.24 6.13 -6.21
N VAL A 4 -0.01 6.65 -6.18
CA VAL A 4 0.76 6.82 -4.95
C VAL A 4 0.90 8.30 -4.65
N PHE A 5 0.55 8.69 -3.42
CA PHE A 5 0.66 10.05 -2.92
C PHE A 5 1.73 10.14 -1.85
N ALA A 6 2.43 11.27 -1.79
CA ALA A 6 3.13 11.66 -0.57
C ALA A 6 2.09 12.17 0.44
N ALA A 7 2.13 11.65 1.66
CA ALA A 7 1.24 12.06 2.74
C ALA A 7 2.03 12.28 4.03
N TYR A 8 1.41 12.96 4.98
CA TYR A 8 1.93 13.12 6.34
C TYR A 8 1.06 12.33 7.31
N ASP A 9 1.70 11.51 8.14
CA ASP A 9 1.07 10.77 9.24
C ASP A 9 1.26 11.60 10.51
N GLU A 10 0.17 12.21 10.99
CA GLU A 10 0.20 13.12 12.15
C GLU A 10 0.39 12.37 13.48
N GLU A 11 -0.05 11.12 13.58
CA GLU A 11 0.08 10.32 14.80
C GLU A 11 1.53 9.85 15.01
N LEU A 12 2.21 9.49 13.91
CA LEU A 12 3.59 9.03 13.92
C LEU A 12 4.61 10.11 13.52
N ASP A 13 4.14 11.34 13.29
CA ASP A 13 4.93 12.52 12.92
C ASP A 13 5.93 12.28 11.77
N ARG A 14 5.45 11.70 10.66
CA ARG A 14 6.32 11.28 9.55
C ARG A 14 5.70 11.41 8.17
N ARG A 15 6.55 11.60 7.15
CA ARG A 15 6.14 11.51 5.73
C ARG A 15 6.04 10.05 5.31
N ILE A 16 4.94 9.70 4.64
CA ILE A 16 4.65 8.36 4.13
C ILE A 16 4.28 8.39 2.65
N ALA A 17 4.34 7.22 2.01
CA ALA A 17 3.76 7.01 0.69
C ALA A 17 2.44 6.24 0.83
N LEU A 18 1.33 6.82 0.35
CA LEU A 18 0.00 6.24 0.43
C LEU A 18 -0.44 5.75 -0.95
N LYS A 19 -0.62 4.43 -1.11
CA LYS A 19 -1.09 3.81 -2.36
C LYS A 19 -2.60 3.60 -2.34
N ILE A 20 -3.31 4.29 -3.23
CA ILE A 20 -4.77 4.19 -3.38
C ILE A 20 -5.09 3.42 -4.67
N LEU A 21 -5.98 2.43 -4.58
CA LEU A 21 -6.52 1.78 -5.76
C LEU A 21 -7.69 2.57 -6.31
N SER A 22 -7.56 3.03 -7.55
CA SER A 22 -8.71 3.42 -8.36
C SER A 22 -8.99 2.30 -9.35
N LEU A 23 -10.08 1.56 -9.11
CA LEU A 23 -10.50 0.44 -9.93
C LEU A 23 -11.98 0.57 -10.29
N PRO A 24 -12.37 0.31 -11.55
CA PRO A 24 -13.77 0.13 -11.93
C PRO A 24 -14.44 -0.95 -11.06
N LYS A 25 -15.74 -0.79 -10.75
CA LYS A 25 -16.49 -1.69 -9.86
C LYS A 25 -16.34 -3.17 -10.22
N GLU A 26 -16.35 -3.49 -11.51
CA GLU A 26 -16.16 -4.84 -12.07
C GLU A 26 -14.81 -5.49 -11.72
N HIS A 27 -13.78 -4.68 -11.45
CA HIS A 27 -12.43 -5.15 -11.10
C HIS A 27 -12.08 -4.93 -9.62
N ALA A 28 -12.95 -4.29 -8.84
CA ALA A 28 -12.69 -3.93 -7.46
C ALA A 28 -12.42 -5.16 -6.56
N VAL A 29 -13.17 -6.24 -6.76
CA VAL A 29 -13.02 -7.47 -5.96
C VAL A 29 -11.65 -8.14 -6.22
N HIS A 30 -11.31 -8.36 -7.49
CA HIS A 30 -10.03 -8.96 -7.87
C HIS A 30 -8.84 -8.08 -7.47
N GLY A 31 -8.95 -6.77 -7.63
CA GLY A 31 -7.91 -5.83 -7.25
C GLY A 31 -7.71 -5.75 -5.74
N ARG A 32 -8.79 -5.82 -4.95
CA ARG A 32 -8.72 -5.86 -3.48
C ARG A 32 -8.01 -7.13 -3.00
N VAL A 33 -8.35 -8.30 -3.55
CA VAL A 33 -7.71 -9.58 -3.19
C VAL A 33 -6.21 -9.54 -3.50
N ARG A 34 -5.84 -9.04 -4.69
CA ARG A 34 -4.43 -8.92 -5.07
C ARG A 34 -3.67 -7.96 -4.14
N MET A 35 -4.21 -6.77 -3.88
CA MET A 35 -3.56 -5.80 -2.99
C MET A 35 -3.40 -6.34 -1.58
N GLN A 36 -4.40 -7.04 -1.05
CA GLN A 36 -4.29 -7.62 0.28
C GLN A 36 -3.17 -8.68 0.33
N ARG A 37 -3.02 -9.50 -0.70
CA ARG A 37 -1.91 -10.46 -0.80
C ARG A 37 -0.55 -9.78 -0.89
N GLU A 38 -0.42 -8.74 -1.72
CA GLU A 38 0.82 -7.97 -1.85
C GLU A 38 1.20 -7.28 -0.52
N ALA A 39 0.25 -6.62 0.13
CA ALA A 39 0.45 -5.94 1.40
C ALA A 39 0.86 -6.94 2.50
N GLN A 40 0.19 -8.09 2.60
CA GLN A 40 0.54 -9.13 3.59
C GLN A 40 1.93 -9.73 3.35
N ALA A 41 2.33 -9.91 2.09
CA ALA A 41 3.66 -10.41 1.77
C ALA A 41 4.75 -9.39 2.14
N LEU A 42 4.54 -8.12 1.81
CA LEU A 42 5.50 -7.05 2.06
C LEU A 42 5.56 -6.63 3.54
N ALA A 43 4.44 -6.68 4.28
CA ALA A 43 4.43 -6.38 5.72
C ALA A 43 5.28 -7.36 6.53
N LYS A 44 5.46 -8.60 6.03
CA LYS A 44 6.31 -9.61 6.68
C LYS A 44 7.80 -9.47 6.33
N LEU A 45 8.15 -8.63 5.36
CA LEU A 45 9.50 -8.50 4.84
C LEU A 45 10.20 -7.32 5.52
N SER A 46 11.12 -7.62 6.43
CA SER A 46 12.02 -6.64 7.04
C SER A 46 13.44 -6.88 6.53
N HIS A 47 13.91 -5.98 5.67
CA HIS A 47 15.22 -6.10 5.04
C HIS A 47 15.79 -4.71 4.71
N PRO A 48 17.09 -4.42 4.94
CA PRO A 48 17.67 -3.09 4.75
C PRO A 48 17.54 -2.53 3.32
N ASN A 49 17.44 -3.40 2.32
CA ASN A 49 17.29 -3.02 0.91
C ASN A 49 15.83 -3.04 0.42
N VAL A 50 14.86 -3.11 1.33
CA VAL A 50 13.43 -3.13 1.00
C VAL A 50 12.71 -2.11 1.86
N VAL A 51 11.91 -1.25 1.23
CA VAL A 51 11.08 -0.29 1.97
C VAL A 51 9.99 -1.05 2.72
N GLN A 52 10.00 -0.93 4.05
CA GLN A 52 9.00 -1.56 4.91
C GLN A 52 7.61 -0.99 4.60
N ILE A 53 6.64 -1.89 4.45
CA ILE A 53 5.22 -1.53 4.42
C ILE A 53 4.66 -1.74 5.83
N TYR A 54 3.92 -0.74 6.32
CA TYR A 54 3.26 -0.72 7.63
C TYR A 54 1.76 -0.97 7.48
#